data_AF-A0A4Z1BYL7-F1
#
_entry.id   AF-A0A4Z1BYL7-F1
#
_cell.length_a   1.000
_cell.length_b   1.000
_cell.length_c   1.000
_cell.angle_alpha   90.00
_cell.angle_beta   90.00
_cell.angle_gamma   90.00
#
_symmetry.space_group_name_H-M   'P 1'
#
loop_
_entity.id
_entity.type
_entity.pdbx_description
1 polymer ?
#
loop_
_entity_poly.entity_id
_entity_poly.type
_entity_poly.pdbx_seq_one_letter_code
_entity_poly.pdbx_strand_id
1 'polypeptide(L)'
;MAERQNTLGQVIKRIRKSKKMTQHQLSELTGFSQNTISNHENGNRKIDLDDLHTYADSLNTSYNLIVHFSEDLFHNGFSKALDQFQDFQKIYDYVLKAYYTEGDIYFSSIDEYKEALEIVNILKKRGLDISSIKYEYVKDLYIELLNNDKSNNDKLKPITLEELISFTNEYIEIMNEFNARDDSFDKNNLVKRAKDLKLKSLKISERIYNYPNYYYQKIKDKPMYLVFKETYPQNIDELISMINKN
;
A
#
# COMPACT_ATOMS: atom_id res chain seq x y z
N MET A 1 11.53 -15.98 -4.56
CA MET A 1 11.62 -15.47 -5.96
C MET A 1 10.55 -16.05 -6.89
N ALA A 2 10.11 -17.31 -6.72
CA ALA A 2 9.00 -17.89 -7.50
C ALA A 2 7.61 -17.27 -7.21
N GLU A 3 7.33 -16.86 -5.97
CA GLU A 3 6.04 -16.22 -5.62
C GLU A 3 5.79 -14.88 -6.32
N ARG A 4 6.83 -14.06 -6.52
CA ARG A 4 6.70 -12.71 -7.11
C ARG A 4 6.36 -12.72 -8.61
N GLN A 5 6.62 -13.83 -9.31
CA GLN A 5 6.28 -13.99 -10.73
C GLN A 5 4.82 -14.38 -10.95
N ASN A 6 4.20 -15.03 -9.96
CA ASN A 6 2.81 -15.45 -10.03
C ASN A 6 1.84 -14.24 -10.01
N THR A 7 2.20 -13.17 -9.30
CA THR A 7 1.33 -12.00 -9.12
C THR A 7 1.13 -11.19 -10.40
N LEU A 8 2.15 -11.01 -11.26
CA LEU A 8 1.99 -10.29 -12.53
C LEU A 8 0.96 -10.93 -13.47
N GLY A 9 1.04 -12.26 -13.64
CA GLY A 9 0.07 -13.01 -14.44
C GLY A 9 -1.36 -12.89 -13.91
N GLN A 10 -1.52 -12.94 -12.59
CA GLN A 10 -2.81 -12.72 -11.94
C GLN A 10 -3.36 -11.31 -12.17
N VAL A 11 -2.51 -10.28 -12.09
CA VAL A 11 -2.92 -8.89 -12.37
C VAL A 11 -3.41 -8.76 -13.81
N ILE A 12 -2.64 -9.23 -14.79
CA ILE A 12 -3.00 -9.19 -16.22
C ILE A 12 -4.34 -9.89 -16.45
N LYS A 13 -4.53 -11.08 -15.88
CA LYS A 13 -5.79 -11.83 -15.95
C LYS A 13 -6.97 -11.03 -15.39
N ARG A 14 -6.77 -10.36 -14.26
CA ARG A 14 -7.81 -9.56 -13.59
C ARG A 14 -8.17 -8.31 -14.38
N ILE A 15 -7.17 -7.58 -14.90
CA ILE A 15 -7.38 -6.42 -15.78
C ILE A 15 -8.14 -6.84 -17.04
N ARG A 16 -7.67 -7.88 -17.75
CA ARG A 16 -8.34 -8.41 -18.95
C ARG A 16 -9.81 -8.74 -18.68
N LYS A 17 -10.10 -9.47 -17.60
CA LYS A 17 -11.47 -9.83 -17.22
C LYS A 17 -12.30 -8.60 -16.87
N SER A 18 -11.74 -7.60 -16.19
CA SER A 18 -12.43 -6.34 -15.89
C SER A 18 -12.83 -5.60 -17.17
N LYS A 19 -12.05 -5.72 -18.24
CA LYS A 19 -12.35 -5.17 -19.57
C LYS A 19 -13.25 -6.08 -20.42
N LYS A 20 -13.77 -7.16 -19.85
CA LYS A 20 -14.63 -8.16 -20.51
C LYS A 20 -13.98 -8.79 -21.76
N MET A 21 -12.66 -8.94 -21.77
CA MET A 21 -11.91 -9.50 -22.88
C MET A 21 -11.64 -11.00 -22.67
N THR A 22 -11.73 -11.79 -23.74
CA THR A 22 -11.28 -13.18 -23.77
C THR A 22 -9.75 -13.25 -23.93
N GLN A 23 -9.15 -14.40 -23.62
CA GLN A 23 -7.71 -14.59 -23.88
C GLN A 23 -7.39 -14.58 -25.39
N HIS A 24 -8.35 -14.97 -26.23
CA HIS A 24 -8.19 -14.89 -27.69
C HIS A 24 -8.18 -13.44 -28.18
N GLN A 25 -9.08 -12.60 -27.69
CA GLN A 25 -9.05 -11.16 -28.01
C GLN A 25 -7.76 -10.49 -27.54
N LEU A 26 -7.25 -10.86 -26.35
CA LEU A 26 -5.95 -10.35 -25.90
C LEU A 26 -4.78 -10.89 -26.75
N SER A 27 -4.91 -12.11 -27.29
CA SER A 27 -3.94 -12.71 -28.22
C SER A 27 -3.84 -11.90 -29.51
N GLU A 28 -4.98 -11.47 -30.06
CA GLU A 28 -5.02 -10.64 -31.26
C GLU A 28 -4.37 -9.26 -31.05
N LEU A 29 -4.48 -8.68 -29.85
CA LEU A 29 -3.88 -7.37 -29.53
C LEU A 29 -2.38 -7.45 -29.22
N THR A 30 -1.96 -8.50 -28.51
CA THR A 30 -0.57 -8.65 -28.06
C THR A 30 0.33 -9.33 -29.09
N GLY A 31 -0.24 -10.09 -30.03
CA GLY A 31 0.52 -10.98 -30.93
C GLY A 31 0.98 -12.29 -30.27
N PHE A 32 0.78 -12.46 -28.96
CA PHE A 32 1.06 -13.72 -28.28
C PHE A 32 0.00 -14.76 -28.61
N SER A 33 0.37 -16.04 -28.66
CA SER A 33 -0.65 -17.10 -28.78
C SER A 33 -1.54 -17.16 -27.53
N GLN A 34 -2.81 -17.55 -27.70
CA GLN A 34 -3.74 -17.73 -26.58
C GLN A 34 -3.17 -18.67 -25.49
N ASN A 35 -2.44 -19.72 -25.89
CA ASN A 35 -1.77 -20.63 -24.95
C ASN A 35 -0.66 -19.92 -24.16
N THR A 36 0.10 -19.03 -24.79
CA THR A 36 1.13 -18.21 -24.11
C THR A 36 0.48 -17.30 -23.07
N ILE A 37 -0.62 -16.63 -23.42
CA ILE A 37 -1.38 -15.80 -22.48
C ILE A 37 -1.90 -16.64 -21.30
N SER A 38 -2.46 -17.82 -21.56
CA SER A 38 -2.91 -18.73 -20.50
C SER A 38 -1.76 -19.11 -19.56
N ASN A 39 -0.57 -19.41 -20.10
CA ASN A 39 0.59 -19.77 -19.30
C ASN A 39 1.13 -18.59 -18.49
N HIS A 40 1.16 -17.38 -19.05
CA HIS A 40 1.52 -16.16 -18.33
C HIS A 40 0.51 -15.89 -17.20
N GLU A 41 -0.79 -15.91 -17.49
CA GLU A 41 -1.85 -15.61 -16.52
C GLU A 41 -1.95 -16.60 -15.35
N ASN A 42 -1.51 -17.84 -15.55
CA ASN A 42 -1.53 -18.89 -14.53
C ASN A 42 -0.15 -19.09 -13.86
N GLY A 43 0.86 -18.28 -14.21
CA GLY A 43 2.20 -18.37 -13.63
C GLY A 43 3.02 -19.58 -14.11
N ASN A 44 2.57 -20.27 -15.16
CA ASN A 44 3.29 -21.41 -15.76
C ASN A 44 4.47 -20.95 -16.63
N ARG A 45 4.50 -19.68 -17.03
CA ARG A 45 5.58 -19.06 -17.78
C ARG A 45 5.86 -17.67 -17.23
N LYS A 46 7.15 -17.34 -17.10
CA LYS A 46 7.61 -16.03 -16.65
C LYS A 46 7.28 -14.96 -17.71
N ILE A 47 6.82 -13.81 -17.24
CA ILE A 47 6.65 -12.58 -18.02
C ILE A 47 7.92 -11.74 -17.81
N ASP A 48 8.59 -11.37 -18.90
CA ASP A 48 9.70 -10.41 -18.85
C ASP A 48 9.21 -8.97 -19.02
N LEU A 49 10.14 -8.01 -19.08
CA LEU A 49 9.79 -6.60 -19.16
C LEU A 49 9.16 -6.24 -20.51
N ASP A 50 9.66 -6.79 -21.61
CA ASP A 50 9.16 -6.48 -22.96
C ASP A 50 7.74 -7.06 -23.15
N ASP A 51 7.51 -8.27 -22.64
CA ASP A 51 6.18 -8.88 -22.60
C ASP A 51 5.22 -8.06 -21.72
N LEU A 52 5.70 -7.56 -20.57
CA LEU A 52 4.90 -6.72 -19.67
C LEU A 52 4.48 -5.41 -20.33
N HIS A 53 5.38 -4.74 -21.06
CA HIS A 53 5.06 -3.55 -21.85
C HIS A 53 4.00 -3.86 -22.91
N THR A 54 4.18 -4.97 -23.65
CA THR A 54 3.21 -5.42 -24.66
C THR A 54 1.81 -5.63 -24.07
N TYR A 55 1.73 -6.25 -22.88
CA TYR A 55 0.46 -6.40 -22.16
C TYR A 55 -0.12 -5.06 -21.71
N ALA A 56 0.69 -4.16 -21.17
CA ALA A 56 0.24 -2.86 -20.69
C ALA A 56 -0.41 -2.05 -21.83
N ASP A 57 0.26 -1.97 -22.97
CA ASP A 57 -0.22 -1.27 -24.17
C ASP A 57 -1.52 -1.92 -24.68
N SER A 58 -1.55 -3.24 -24.81
CA SER A 58 -2.72 -4.00 -25.30
C SER A 58 -3.93 -3.90 -24.38
N LEU A 59 -3.70 -3.76 -23.07
CA LEU A 59 -4.75 -3.58 -22.07
C LEU A 59 -5.12 -2.11 -21.87
N ASN A 60 -4.48 -1.19 -22.59
CA ASN A 60 -4.62 0.25 -22.42
C ASN A 60 -4.50 0.65 -20.94
N THR A 61 -3.35 0.34 -20.34
CA THR A 61 -2.97 0.67 -18.96
C THR A 61 -1.47 0.94 -18.89
N SER A 62 -0.98 1.54 -17.81
CA SER A 62 0.46 1.67 -17.59
C SER A 62 1.07 0.39 -17.03
N TYR A 63 2.28 0.02 -17.48
CA TYR A 63 3.03 -1.09 -16.89
C TYR A 63 3.33 -0.83 -15.39
N ASN A 64 3.53 0.43 -14.99
CA ASN A 64 3.75 0.81 -13.59
C ASN A 64 2.54 0.44 -12.71
N LEU A 65 1.32 0.61 -13.21
CA LEU A 65 0.12 0.16 -12.48
C LEU A 65 0.10 -1.36 -12.32
N ILE A 66 0.46 -2.11 -13.36
CA ILE A 66 0.53 -3.58 -13.28
C ILE A 66 1.54 -4.00 -12.20
N VAL A 67 2.69 -3.32 -12.14
CA VAL A 67 3.71 -3.56 -11.11
C VAL A 67 3.16 -3.23 -9.72
N HIS A 68 2.54 -2.07 -9.50
CA HIS A 68 1.97 -1.71 -8.20
C HIS A 68 0.91 -2.69 -7.73
N PHE A 69 -0.01 -3.11 -8.60
CA PHE A 69 -0.99 -4.14 -8.23
C PHE A 69 -0.33 -5.48 -7.90
N SER A 70 0.74 -5.84 -8.61
CA SER A 70 1.49 -7.05 -8.34
C SER A 70 2.20 -6.97 -6.98
N GLU A 71 2.75 -5.80 -6.62
CA GLU A 71 3.35 -5.55 -5.31
C GLU A 71 2.31 -5.63 -4.19
N ASP A 72 1.14 -5.00 -4.38
CA ASP A 72 0.00 -5.10 -3.46
C ASP A 72 -0.39 -6.56 -3.22
N LEU A 73 -0.58 -7.35 -4.28
CA LEU A 73 -0.91 -8.77 -4.17
C LEU A 73 0.20 -9.56 -3.46
N PHE A 74 1.46 -9.27 -3.76
CA PHE A 74 2.60 -9.96 -3.17
C PHE A 74 2.71 -9.68 -1.66
N HIS A 75 2.50 -8.43 -1.25
CA HIS A 75 2.67 -8.03 0.15
C HIS A 75 1.43 -8.27 1.01
N ASN A 76 0.24 -8.06 0.44
CA ASN A 76 -1.01 -8.04 1.20
C ASN A 76 -1.91 -9.23 0.89
N GLY A 77 -1.65 -9.98 -0.19
CA GLY A 77 -2.55 -11.02 -0.70
C GLY A 77 -3.79 -10.49 -1.44
N PHE A 78 -3.98 -9.17 -1.47
CA PHE A 78 -5.08 -8.49 -2.18
C PHE A 78 -4.63 -7.10 -2.65
N SER A 79 -5.33 -6.53 -3.64
CA SER A 79 -5.10 -5.16 -4.09
C SER A 79 -6.44 -4.47 -4.27
N LYS A 80 -6.74 -3.53 -3.36
CA LYS A 80 -8.00 -2.77 -3.39
C LYS A 80 -8.15 -1.99 -4.69
N ALA A 81 -7.06 -1.45 -5.22
CA ALA A 81 -7.07 -0.69 -6.46
C ALA A 81 -7.39 -1.62 -7.65
N LEU A 82 -6.80 -2.82 -7.71
CA LEU A 82 -7.12 -3.82 -8.73
C LEU A 82 -8.54 -4.38 -8.61
N ASP A 83 -9.06 -4.54 -7.38
CA ASP A 83 -10.44 -4.99 -7.12
C ASP A 83 -11.48 -4.05 -7.75
N GLN A 84 -11.15 -2.77 -7.86
CA GLN A 84 -11.96 -1.72 -8.48
C GLN A 84 -11.28 -1.08 -9.69
N PHE A 85 -10.58 -1.89 -10.48
CA PHE A 85 -9.65 -1.42 -11.50
C PHE A 85 -10.20 -0.34 -12.44
N GLN A 86 -11.43 -0.46 -12.94
CA GLN A 86 -11.97 0.53 -13.88
C GLN A 86 -12.16 1.91 -13.23
N ASP A 87 -12.72 1.94 -12.02
CA ASP A 87 -12.90 3.18 -11.25
C ASP A 87 -11.53 3.77 -10.92
N PHE A 88 -10.62 2.94 -10.43
CA PHE A 88 -9.28 3.35 -10.05
C PHE A 88 -8.48 3.88 -11.24
N GLN A 89 -8.48 3.18 -12.38
CA GLN A 89 -7.79 3.59 -13.60
C GLN A 89 -8.26 4.99 -14.03
N LYS A 90 -9.58 5.22 -14.08
CA LYS A 90 -10.12 6.52 -14.46
C LYS A 90 -9.66 7.65 -13.53
N ILE A 91 -9.71 7.42 -12.22
CA ILE A 91 -9.27 8.42 -11.24
C ILE A 91 -7.76 8.64 -11.31
N TYR A 92 -6.98 7.57 -11.45
CA TYR A 92 -5.54 7.65 -11.58
C TYR A 92 -5.13 8.44 -12.83
N ASP A 93 -5.80 8.24 -13.96
CA ASP A 93 -5.57 9.02 -15.18
C ASP A 93 -5.87 10.52 -14.96
N TYR A 94 -6.92 10.85 -14.21
CA TYR A 94 -7.22 12.23 -13.82
C TYR A 94 -6.20 12.81 -12.84
N VAL A 95 -5.74 12.04 -11.86
CA VAL A 95 -4.68 12.42 -10.92
C VAL A 95 -3.39 12.73 -11.67
N LEU A 96 -2.95 11.84 -12.56
CA LEU A 96 -1.77 12.08 -13.38
C LEU A 96 -1.93 13.30 -14.29
N LYS A 97 -3.09 13.48 -14.92
CA LYS A 97 -3.37 14.67 -15.71
C LYS A 97 -3.24 15.93 -14.84
N ALA A 98 -3.81 15.94 -13.64
CA ALA A 98 -3.73 17.06 -12.72
C ALA A 98 -2.28 17.32 -12.28
N TYR A 99 -1.54 16.28 -11.91
CA TYR A 99 -0.12 16.34 -11.55
C TYR A 99 0.75 17.01 -12.62
N TYR A 100 0.56 16.67 -13.90
CA TYR A 100 1.36 17.24 -14.99
C TYR A 100 0.86 18.59 -15.51
N THR A 101 -0.33 19.05 -15.11
CA THR A 101 -0.93 20.30 -15.64
C THR A 101 -1.10 21.40 -14.61
N GLU A 102 -1.12 21.07 -13.33
CA GLU A 102 -1.38 22.01 -12.24
C GLU A 102 -0.15 22.12 -11.33
N GLY A 103 0.50 23.28 -11.34
CA GLY A 103 1.76 23.49 -10.59
C GLY A 103 1.60 23.23 -9.09
N ASP A 104 0.50 23.68 -8.48
CA ASP A 104 0.25 23.49 -7.05
C ASP A 104 0.17 22.00 -6.67
N ILE A 105 -0.44 21.18 -7.53
CA ILE A 105 -0.53 19.73 -7.34
C ILE A 105 0.85 19.10 -7.56
N TYR A 106 1.56 19.48 -8.62
CA TYR A 106 2.90 18.96 -8.91
C TYR A 106 3.86 19.09 -7.71
N PHE A 107 3.83 20.24 -7.02
CA PHE A 107 4.69 20.49 -5.85
C PHE A 107 4.15 19.91 -4.53
N SER A 108 2.89 19.47 -4.50
CA SER A 108 2.24 19.01 -3.26
C SER A 108 1.99 17.49 -3.24
N SER A 109 1.85 16.87 -4.41
CA SER A 109 1.72 15.42 -4.59
C SER A 109 2.96 14.70 -4.09
N ILE A 110 2.76 13.55 -3.48
CA ILE A 110 3.82 12.71 -2.92
C ILE A 110 3.75 11.30 -3.49
N ASP A 111 2.55 10.77 -3.64
CA ASP A 111 2.30 9.41 -4.12
C ASP A 111 0.96 9.36 -4.86
N GLU A 112 1.02 9.57 -6.17
CA GLU A 112 -0.15 9.69 -7.03
C GLU A 112 -1.03 8.43 -7.00
N TYR A 113 -0.41 7.26 -6.78
CA TYR A 113 -1.12 5.99 -6.69
C TYR A 113 -1.96 5.92 -5.41
N LYS A 114 -1.38 6.27 -4.25
CA LYS A 114 -2.11 6.31 -2.98
C LYS A 114 -3.18 7.40 -2.98
N GLU A 115 -2.85 8.57 -3.49
CA GLU A 115 -3.76 9.71 -3.56
C GLU A 115 -4.97 9.40 -4.46
N ALA A 116 -4.75 8.76 -5.61
CA ALA A 116 -5.83 8.26 -6.46
C ALA A 116 -6.72 7.23 -5.73
N LEU A 117 -6.12 6.30 -4.98
CA LEU A 117 -6.88 5.32 -4.21
C LEU A 117 -7.72 5.99 -3.12
N GLU A 118 -7.19 7.01 -2.45
CA GLU A 118 -7.92 7.79 -1.45
C GLU A 118 -9.10 8.55 -2.06
N ILE A 119 -8.88 9.21 -3.21
CA ILE A 119 -9.95 9.86 -3.97
C ILE A 119 -11.06 8.84 -4.32
N VAL A 120 -10.71 7.67 -4.85
CA VAL A 120 -11.70 6.60 -5.14
C VAL A 120 -12.51 6.25 -3.90
N ASN A 121 -11.86 6.07 -2.74
CA ASN A 121 -12.54 5.74 -1.49
C ASN A 121 -13.48 6.86 -1.03
N ILE A 122 -13.08 8.13 -1.17
CA ILE A 122 -13.92 9.29 -0.85
C ILE A 122 -15.16 9.31 -1.76
N LEU A 123 -14.98 9.14 -3.07
CA LEU A 123 -16.07 9.14 -4.04
C LEU A 123 -17.08 8.03 -3.75
N LYS A 124 -16.60 6.82 -3.47
CA LYS A 124 -17.47 5.68 -3.10
C LYS A 124 -18.20 5.90 -1.78
N LYS A 125 -17.53 6.46 -0.77
CA LYS A 125 -18.15 6.82 0.51
C LYS A 125 -19.24 7.88 0.33
N ARG A 126 -19.08 8.80 -0.63
CA ARG A 126 -20.09 9.80 -1.02
C ARG A 126 -21.20 9.22 -1.91
N GLY A 127 -21.13 7.94 -2.30
CA GLY A 127 -22.11 7.29 -3.17
C GLY A 127 -22.10 7.83 -4.61
N LEU A 128 -21.00 8.42 -5.06
CA LEU A 128 -20.88 9.01 -6.40
C LEU A 128 -20.53 7.95 -7.43
N ASP A 129 -21.15 8.05 -8.62
CA ASP A 129 -20.82 7.22 -9.76
C ASP A 129 -19.53 7.70 -10.44
N ILE A 130 -18.45 6.93 -10.26
CA ILE A 130 -17.14 7.25 -10.81
C ILE A 130 -17.15 7.15 -12.34
N SER A 131 -18.00 6.31 -12.94
CA SER A 131 -18.02 6.13 -14.39
C SER A 131 -18.43 7.41 -15.14
N SER A 132 -19.28 8.25 -14.53
CA SER A 132 -19.74 9.52 -15.09
C SER A 132 -19.05 10.77 -14.50
N ILE A 133 -18.16 10.61 -13.51
CA ILE A 133 -17.50 11.74 -12.86
C ILE A 133 -16.60 12.55 -13.81
N LYS A 134 -16.65 13.87 -13.66
CA LYS A 134 -15.88 14.83 -14.46
C LYS A 134 -14.49 15.05 -13.88
N TYR A 135 -13.55 15.40 -14.75
CA TYR A 135 -12.16 15.71 -14.38
C TYR A 135 -12.08 16.87 -13.38
N GLU A 136 -12.85 17.93 -13.60
CA GLU A 136 -12.83 19.15 -12.78
C GLU A 136 -13.19 18.84 -11.33
N TYR A 137 -14.20 18.01 -11.09
CA TYR A 137 -14.59 17.61 -9.74
C TYR A 137 -13.48 16.82 -9.04
N VAL A 138 -12.83 15.91 -9.75
CA VAL A 138 -11.73 15.10 -9.19
C VAL A 138 -10.52 15.97 -8.89
N LYS A 139 -10.21 16.94 -9.76
CA LYS A 139 -9.15 17.91 -9.55
C LYS A 139 -9.38 18.76 -8.32
N ASP A 140 -10.58 19.31 -8.15
CA ASP A 140 -10.94 20.12 -6.98
C ASP A 140 -10.84 19.29 -5.69
N LEU A 141 -11.33 18.04 -5.72
CA LEU A 141 -11.20 17.11 -4.60
C LEU A 141 -9.74 16.74 -4.31
N TYR A 142 -8.90 16.64 -5.33
CA TYR A 142 -7.48 16.35 -5.16
C TYR A 142 -6.74 17.52 -4.48
N ILE A 143 -7.06 18.76 -4.87
CA ILE A 143 -6.55 19.96 -4.19
C ILE A 143 -7.01 19.99 -2.72
N GLU A 144 -8.28 19.67 -2.45
CA GLU A 144 -8.82 19.56 -1.09
C GLU A 144 -8.03 18.51 -0.27
N LEU A 145 -7.79 17.34 -0.85
CA LEU A 145 -7.03 16.25 -0.23
C LEU A 145 -5.61 16.71 0.13
N LEU A 146 -4.86 17.27 -0.82
CA LEU A 146 -3.48 17.71 -0.63
C LEU A 146 -3.38 18.85 0.40
N ASN A 147 -4.36 19.75 0.45
CA ASN A 147 -4.41 20.81 1.46
C ASN A 147 -4.72 20.28 2.87
N ASN A 148 -5.62 19.31 2.97
CA ASN A 148 -5.90 18.63 4.24
C ASN A 148 -4.67 17.84 4.72
N ASP A 149 -3.90 17.23 3.82
CA ASP A 149 -2.64 16.57 4.16
C ASP A 149 -1.54 17.55 4.56
N LYS A 150 -1.49 18.75 3.97
CA LYS A 150 -0.62 19.85 4.47
C LYS A 150 -0.96 20.26 5.91
N SER A 151 -2.21 20.11 6.36
CA SER A 151 -2.57 20.30 7.78
C SER A 151 -2.17 19.11 8.67
N ASN A 152 -2.07 17.90 8.10
CA ASN A 152 -1.58 16.67 8.73
C ASN A 152 -0.05 16.46 8.59
N ASN A 153 0.70 17.51 8.29
CA ASN A 153 2.16 17.54 8.07
C ASN A 153 3.04 16.98 9.22
N ASP A 154 2.46 16.37 10.25
CA ASP A 154 3.18 15.53 11.21
C ASP A 154 3.46 14.11 10.67
N LYS A 155 2.77 13.65 9.63
CA LYS A 155 3.04 12.33 9.01
C LYS A 155 4.27 12.29 8.08
N LEU A 156 4.74 13.44 7.61
CA LEU A 156 5.81 13.58 6.60
C LEU A 156 7.12 14.14 7.16
N LYS A 157 7.17 14.47 8.46
CA LYS A 157 8.43 14.86 9.08
C LYS A 157 9.26 13.61 9.40
N PRO A 158 10.60 13.70 9.32
CA PRO A 158 11.48 12.71 9.91
C PRO A 158 11.01 12.39 11.34
N ILE A 159 11.12 11.13 11.74
CA ILE A 159 10.85 10.77 13.14
C ILE A 159 11.81 11.53 14.04
N THR A 160 11.28 12.20 15.07
CA THR A 160 12.11 12.91 16.05
C THR A 160 12.67 11.93 17.08
N LEU A 161 13.73 12.33 17.77
CA LEU A 161 14.31 11.51 18.83
C LEU A 161 13.32 11.39 20.01
N GLU A 162 12.60 12.45 20.32
CA GLU A 162 11.59 12.49 21.38
C GLU A 162 10.47 11.48 21.12
N GLU A 163 9.98 11.39 19.88
CA GLU A 163 8.96 10.41 19.49
C GLU A 163 9.45 8.97 19.62
N LEU A 164 10.70 8.69 19.23
CA LEU A 164 11.30 7.37 19.40
C LEU A 164 11.44 7.01 20.88
N ILE A 165 11.92 7.95 21.70
CA ILE A 165 12.06 7.75 23.16
C ILE A 165 10.69 7.49 23.78
N SER A 166 9.68 8.29 23.44
CA SER A 166 8.31 8.12 23.93
C SER A 166 7.75 6.74 23.59
N PHE A 167 7.94 6.27 22.35
CA PHE A 167 7.52 4.93 21.95
C PHE A 167 8.24 3.86 22.76
N THR A 168 9.56 3.97 22.92
CA THR A 168 10.34 2.97 23.67
C THR A 168 9.97 2.91 25.15
N ASN A 169 9.66 4.05 25.77
CA ASN A 169 9.20 4.10 27.15
C ASN A 169 7.83 3.41 27.29
N GLU A 170 6.87 3.72 26.42
CA GLU A 170 5.56 3.07 26.42
C GLU A 170 5.66 1.54 26.22
N TYR A 171 6.58 1.09 25.36
CA TYR A 171 6.88 -0.34 25.19
C TYR A 171 7.42 -0.98 26.45
N ILE A 172 8.41 -0.35 27.11
CA ILE A 172 9.03 -0.84 28.34
C ILE A 172 7.99 -0.88 29.48
N GLU A 173 7.16 0.15 29.60
CA GLU A 173 6.08 0.22 30.60
C GLU A 173 5.12 -0.95 30.45
N ILE A 174 4.65 -1.23 29.22
CA ILE A 174 3.75 -2.35 28.94
C ILE A 174 4.41 -3.70 29.31
N MET A 175 5.68 -3.87 28.97
CA MET A 175 6.42 -5.10 29.32
C MET A 175 6.59 -5.25 30.83
N ASN A 176 6.92 -4.17 31.53
CA ASN A 176 7.08 -4.18 32.99
C ASN A 176 5.76 -4.44 33.71
N GLU A 177 4.66 -3.83 33.26
CA GLU A 177 3.32 -4.04 33.81
C GLU A 177 2.88 -5.50 33.68
N PHE A 178 3.14 -6.13 32.52
CA PHE A 178 2.89 -7.57 32.36
C PHE A 178 3.75 -8.43 33.29
N ASN A 179 5.03 -8.08 33.45
CA ASN A 179 5.95 -8.84 34.31
C ASN A 179 5.65 -8.69 35.80
N ALA A 180 5.16 -7.53 36.22
CA ALA A 180 4.81 -7.21 37.61
C ALA A 180 3.33 -7.47 37.94
N ARG A 181 2.59 -8.15 37.06
CA ARG A 181 1.16 -8.41 37.24
C ARG A 181 0.84 -9.15 38.54
N ASP A 182 -0.22 -8.72 39.19
CA ASP A 182 -0.81 -9.35 40.38
C ASP A 182 -2.29 -9.70 40.13
N ASP A 183 -3.02 -10.06 41.17
CA ASP A 183 -4.43 -10.45 41.07
C ASP A 183 -5.36 -9.30 40.63
N SER A 184 -4.91 -8.04 40.70
CA SER A 184 -5.65 -6.85 40.28
C SER A 184 -5.39 -6.42 38.82
N PHE A 185 -4.60 -7.23 38.09
CA PHE A 185 -4.16 -6.94 36.73
C PHE A 185 -5.31 -6.79 35.71
N ASP A 186 -5.44 -5.60 35.13
CA ASP A 186 -6.40 -5.34 34.05
C ASP A 186 -5.85 -5.80 32.69
N LYS A 187 -6.03 -7.09 32.43
CA LYS A 187 -5.70 -7.76 31.17
C LYS A 187 -6.28 -7.06 29.94
N ASN A 188 -7.52 -6.58 30.01
CA ASN A 188 -8.20 -6.03 28.83
C ASN A 188 -7.62 -4.67 28.45
N ASN A 189 -7.32 -3.84 29.45
CA ASN A 189 -6.66 -2.55 29.23
C ASN A 189 -5.25 -2.73 28.66
N LEU A 190 -4.46 -3.67 29.20
CA LEU A 190 -3.10 -3.90 28.69
C LEU A 190 -3.12 -4.40 27.23
N VAL A 191 -4.01 -5.34 26.89
CA VAL A 191 -4.16 -5.81 25.50
C VAL A 191 -4.55 -4.67 24.57
N LYS A 192 -5.44 -3.76 25.00
CA LYS A 192 -5.81 -2.59 24.21
C LYS A 192 -4.59 -1.68 23.97
N ARG A 193 -3.87 -1.30 25.02
CA ARG A 193 -2.65 -0.47 24.92
C ARG A 193 -1.58 -1.13 24.05
N ALA A 194 -1.39 -2.44 24.17
CA ALA A 194 -0.46 -3.19 23.34
C ALA A 194 -0.84 -3.13 21.85
N LYS A 195 -2.12 -3.29 21.50
CA LYS A 195 -2.60 -3.14 20.12
C LYS A 195 -2.40 -1.71 19.59
N ASP A 196 -2.69 -0.70 20.41
CA ASP A 196 -2.47 0.71 20.05
C ASP A 196 -0.97 0.99 19.82
N LEU A 197 -0.10 0.43 20.66
CA LEU A 197 1.35 0.53 20.49
C LEU A 197 1.84 -0.18 19.22
N LYS A 198 1.27 -1.35 18.87
CA LYS A 198 1.58 -2.02 17.59
C LYS A 198 1.23 -1.14 16.40
N LEU A 199 0.07 -0.49 16.42
CA LEU A 199 -0.34 0.47 15.38
C LEU A 199 0.61 1.68 15.31
N LYS A 200 1.05 2.21 16.47
CA LYS A 200 2.08 3.27 16.53
C LYS A 200 3.41 2.82 15.91
N SER A 201 3.84 1.59 16.20
CA SER A 201 5.07 1.01 15.64
C SER A 201 5.05 0.99 14.11
N LEU A 202 3.93 0.54 13.51
CA LEU A 202 3.78 0.49 12.05
C LEU A 202 3.85 1.89 11.42
N LYS A 203 3.24 2.90 12.05
CA LYS A 203 3.34 4.30 11.58
C LYS A 203 4.77 4.85 11.65
N ILE A 204 5.50 4.53 12.72
CA ILE A 204 6.92 4.90 12.83
C ILE A 204 7.75 4.22 11.74
N SER A 205 7.48 2.94 11.46
CA SER A 205 8.13 2.21 10.36
C SER A 205 7.94 2.93 9.03
N GLU A 206 6.72 3.35 8.69
CA GLU A 206 6.46 4.07 7.43
C GLU A 206 7.28 5.37 7.34
N ARG A 207 7.37 6.13 8.44
CA ARG A 207 8.19 7.36 8.48
C ARG A 207 9.68 7.07 8.34
N ILE A 208 10.20 6.05 9.01
CA ILE A 208 11.62 5.66 8.90
C ILE A 208 11.92 5.08 7.50
N TYR A 209 10.97 4.42 6.87
CA TYR A 209 11.12 3.95 5.49
C TYR A 209 11.31 5.12 4.51
N ASN A 210 10.50 6.18 4.68
CA ASN A 210 10.60 7.39 3.87
C ASN A 210 11.83 8.26 4.21
N TYR A 211 12.28 8.23 5.47
CA TYR A 211 13.47 8.95 5.95
C TYR A 211 14.45 8.00 6.66
N PRO A 212 15.24 7.20 5.90
CA PRO A 212 16.06 6.15 6.48
C PRO A 212 17.19 6.67 7.38
N ASN A 213 17.40 5.98 8.51
CA ASN A 213 18.60 6.15 9.30
C ASN A 213 19.76 5.30 8.72
N TYR A 214 20.52 5.90 7.80
CA TYR A 214 21.65 5.23 7.14
C TYR A 214 22.78 4.85 8.11
N TYR A 215 22.99 5.59 9.20
CA TYR A 215 23.98 5.25 10.22
C TYR A 215 23.60 3.96 10.96
N TYR A 216 22.34 3.83 11.36
CA TYR A 216 21.83 2.59 11.95
C TYR A 216 22.03 1.42 10.99
N GLN A 217 21.63 1.57 9.72
CA GLN A 217 21.75 0.52 8.72
C GLN A 217 23.20 0.07 8.53
N LYS A 218 24.15 1.02 8.48
CA LYS A 218 25.58 0.69 8.36
C LYS A 218 26.13 -0.08 9.56
N ILE A 219 25.65 0.22 10.77
CA ILE A 219 26.13 -0.42 12.01
C ILE A 219 25.45 -1.78 12.24
N LYS A 220 24.17 -1.90 11.90
CA LYS A 220 23.34 -3.09 12.19
C LYS A 220 23.15 -4.02 10.99
N ASP A 221 23.65 -3.64 9.82
CA ASP A 221 23.50 -4.33 8.54
C ASP A 221 22.04 -4.61 8.16
N LYS A 222 21.10 -3.81 8.70
CA LYS A 222 19.66 -3.93 8.47
C LYS A 222 18.97 -2.55 8.59
N PRO A 223 17.99 -2.24 7.72
CA PRO A 223 17.23 -0.99 7.82
C PRO A 223 16.45 -0.86 9.14
N MET A 224 16.50 0.32 9.74
CA MET A 224 15.85 0.58 11.03
C MET A 224 14.31 0.42 10.97
N TYR A 225 13.68 0.72 9.84
CA TYR A 225 12.21 0.59 9.71
C TYR A 225 11.73 -0.84 9.97
N LEU A 226 12.53 -1.86 9.65
CA LEU A 226 12.18 -3.27 9.88
C LEU A 226 12.01 -3.60 11.36
N VAL A 227 12.74 -2.91 12.25
CA VAL A 227 12.58 -3.09 13.71
C VAL A 227 11.15 -2.71 14.12
N PHE A 228 10.62 -1.62 13.56
CA PHE A 228 9.28 -1.12 13.85
C PHE A 228 8.18 -1.79 13.02
N LYS A 229 8.53 -2.36 11.87
CA LYS A 229 7.62 -3.11 11.00
C LYS A 229 7.40 -4.55 11.46
N GLU A 230 8.45 -5.18 11.97
CA GLU A 230 8.50 -6.62 12.21
C GLU A 230 8.80 -6.92 13.68
N THR A 231 9.95 -6.51 14.21
CA THR A 231 10.41 -6.93 15.54
C THR A 231 9.48 -6.48 16.67
N TYR A 232 9.16 -5.18 16.76
CA TYR A 232 8.23 -4.68 17.79
C TYR A 232 6.83 -5.30 17.65
N PRO A 233 6.20 -5.29 16.45
CA PRO A 233 4.91 -5.94 16.25
C PRO A 233 4.87 -7.43 16.62
N GLN A 234 5.91 -8.21 16.27
CA GLN A 234 6.01 -9.63 16.63
C GLN A 234 6.07 -9.81 18.15
N ASN A 235 6.94 -9.08 18.84
CA ASN A 235 7.05 -9.14 20.30
C ASN A 235 5.73 -8.76 20.99
N ILE A 236 5.00 -7.78 20.44
CA ILE A 236 3.70 -7.36 20.96
C ILE A 236 2.63 -8.44 20.73
N ASP A 237 2.62 -9.10 19.58
CA ASP A 237 1.70 -10.21 19.30
C ASP A 237 1.96 -11.40 20.22
N GLU A 238 3.23 -11.72 20.49
CA GLU A 238 3.63 -12.73 21.46
C GLU A 238 3.15 -12.36 22.86
N LEU A 239 3.36 -11.13 23.30
CA LEU A 239 2.86 -10.62 24.58
C LEU A 239 1.34 -10.78 24.69
N ILE A 240 0.57 -10.35 23.67
CA ILE A 240 -0.89 -10.48 23.65
C ILE A 240 -1.30 -11.96 23.72
N SER A 241 -0.58 -12.86 23.04
CA SER A 241 -0.81 -14.30 23.13
C SER A 241 -0.59 -14.83 24.57
N MET A 242 0.49 -14.40 25.23
CA MET A 242 0.80 -14.78 26.61
C MET A 242 -0.23 -14.23 27.60
N ILE A 243 -0.68 -12.99 27.42
CA ILE A 243 -1.75 -12.39 28.23
C ILE A 243 -3.04 -13.18 28.06
N ASN A 244 -3.38 -13.60 26.84
CA ASN A 244 -4.63 -14.31 26.55
C ASN A 244 -4.67 -15.75 27.07
N LYS A 245 -3.50 -16.41 27.21
CA LYS A 245 -3.38 -17.79 27.71
C LYS A 245 -3.48 -17.91 29.24
N ASN A 246 -3.20 -16.82 29.98
CA ASN A 246 -3.44 -16.71 31.42
C ASN A 246 -4.87 -16.19 31.69
#